data_AF-A0A931RBL0-F1
#
_entry.id   AF-A0A931RBL0-F1
#
_cell.length_a   1.000
_cell.length_b   1.000
_cell.length_c   1.000
_cell.angle_alpha   90.00
_cell.angle_beta   90.00
_cell.angle_gamma   90.00
#
_symmetry.space_group_name_H-M   'P 1'
#
loop_
_entity.id
_entity.type
_entity.pdbx_description
1 polymer ?
#
loop_
_entity_poly.entity_id
_entity_poly.type
_entity_poly.pdbx_seq_one_letter_code
_entity_poly.pdbx_strand_id
1 'polypeptide(L)'
;MYKANHTRGFTLIELLVVIAIIGILAGIVLASLGSARSGASDAKIKSQLASMRAQAELYTGTGGVFGVAACATTAGTLFEVANNGLGNLLSGITLSTTRCAAAAGKPSGGAAWAAAAQITGGAWCVDSTYWSSDKNKSGTAYTTTLTTAIAAGGTTCL
;
A
#
# COMPACT_ATOMS: atom_id res chain seq x y z
N MET A 1 -8.87 13.09 68.65
CA MET A 1 -9.33 11.74 68.29
C MET A 1 -8.93 11.47 66.84
N TYR A 2 -7.89 10.67 66.58
CA TYR A 2 -7.44 10.33 65.22
C TYR A 2 -8.11 9.01 64.82
N LYS A 3 -9.01 9.07 63.82
CA LYS A 3 -9.62 7.89 63.21
C LYS A 3 -8.58 7.21 62.31
N ALA A 4 -8.11 6.03 62.69
CA ALA A 4 -7.31 5.19 61.81
C ALA A 4 -8.19 4.70 60.65
N ASN A 5 -7.85 5.11 59.42
CA ASN A 5 -8.47 4.60 58.21
C ASN A 5 -7.86 3.23 57.90
N HIS A 6 -8.66 2.16 58.02
CA HIS A 6 -8.27 0.83 57.54
C HIS A 6 -8.21 0.83 56.02
N THR A 7 -7.02 1.04 55.46
CA THR A 7 -6.75 0.76 54.06
C THR A 7 -6.74 -0.76 53.87
N ARG A 8 -7.73 -1.29 53.15
CA ARG A 8 -7.75 -2.71 52.75
C ARG A 8 -6.70 -2.90 51.66
N GLY A 9 -5.71 -3.74 51.93
CA GLY A 9 -4.72 -4.17 50.94
C GLY A 9 -5.31 -5.24 50.03
N PHE A 10 -4.92 -5.22 48.75
CA PHE A 10 -5.22 -6.31 47.81
C PHE A 10 -4.55 -7.60 48.26
N THR A 11 -5.26 -8.72 48.17
CA THR A 11 -4.70 -10.04 48.42
C THR A 11 -3.85 -10.50 47.24
N LEU A 12 -2.80 -11.29 47.50
CA LEU A 12 -1.96 -11.86 46.45
C LEU A 12 -2.75 -12.71 45.45
N ILE A 13 -3.81 -13.39 45.91
CA ILE A 13 -4.69 -14.20 45.07
C ILE A 13 -5.55 -13.36 44.13
N GLU A 14 -6.02 -12.18 44.59
CA GLU A 14 -6.75 -11.23 43.74
C GLU A 14 -5.86 -10.69 42.61
N LEU A 15 -4.59 -10.40 42.89
CA LEU A 15 -3.67 -9.98 41.83
C LEU A 15 -3.33 -11.12 40.86
N LEU A 16 -3.21 -12.34 41.36
CA LEU A 16 -2.88 -13.52 40.54
C LEU A 16 -3.99 -13.86 39.54
N VAL A 17 -5.26 -13.82 39.96
CA VAL A 17 -6.38 -14.10 39.04
C VAL A 17 -6.53 -13.01 37.97
N VAL A 18 -6.23 -11.75 38.31
CA VAL A 18 -6.34 -10.63 37.36
C VAL A 18 -5.32 -10.77 36.23
N ILE A 19 -4.05 -11.06 36.53
CA ILE A 19 -3.04 -11.27 35.47
C ILE A 19 -3.35 -12.52 34.64
N ALA A 20 -3.97 -13.55 35.23
CA ALA A 20 -4.41 -14.72 34.50
C ALA A 20 -5.51 -14.38 33.47
N ILE A 21 -6.52 -13.59 33.87
CA ILE A 21 -7.58 -13.14 32.96
C ILE A 21 -7.03 -12.22 31.88
N ILE A 22 -6.17 -11.25 32.22
CA ILE A 22 -5.53 -10.35 31.24
C ILE A 22 -4.70 -11.16 30.24
N GLY A 23 -3.99 -12.19 30.69
CA GLY A 23 -3.21 -13.08 29.82
C GLY A 23 -4.07 -13.81 28.77
N ILE A 24 -5.23 -14.35 29.19
CA ILE A 24 -6.16 -15.03 28.29
C ILE A 24 -6.73 -14.04 27.24
N LEU A 25 -7.21 -12.88 27.71
CA LEU A 25 -7.78 -11.86 26.82
C LEU A 25 -6.74 -11.31 25.84
N ALA A 26 -5.51 -11.04 26.30
CA ALA A 26 -4.41 -10.58 25.47
C ALA A 26 -4.02 -11.61 24.39
N GLY A 27 -4.06 -12.90 24.72
CA GLY A 27 -3.78 -13.99 23.78
C GLY A 27 -4.76 -14.02 22.59
N ILE A 28 -6.06 -13.86 22.85
CA ILE A 28 -7.10 -13.84 21.82
C ILE A 28 -6.92 -12.62 20.89
N VAL A 29 -6.66 -11.45 21.47
CA VAL A 29 -6.47 -10.21 20.70
C VAL A 29 -5.25 -10.32 19.79
N LEU A 30 -4.13 -10.84 20.30
CA LEU A 30 -2.89 -10.96 19.53
C LEU A 30 -3.04 -11.88 18.32
N ALA A 31 -3.77 -12.99 18.45
CA ALA A 31 -4.04 -13.91 17.35
C ALA A 31 -4.82 -13.24 16.20
N SER A 32 -5.71 -12.29 16.52
CA SER A 32 -6.52 -11.57 15.51
C SER A 32 -5.79 -10.38 14.85
N LEU A 33 -4.75 -9.84 15.49
CA LEU A 33 -4.11 -8.59 15.07
C LEU A 33 -3.22 -8.76 13.82
N GLY A 34 -2.68 -9.96 13.60
CA GLY A 34 -1.80 -10.24 12.45
C GLY A 34 -2.50 -10.05 11.10
N SER A 35 -3.69 -10.65 10.93
CA SER A 35 -4.49 -10.53 9.70
C SER A 35 -5.12 -9.14 9.54
N ALA A 36 -5.49 -8.48 10.65
CA ALA A 36 -5.97 -7.10 10.62
C ALA A 36 -4.88 -6.14 10.11
N ARG A 37 -3.62 -6.32 10.53
CA ARG A 37 -2.49 -5.49 10.11
C ARG A 37 -2.12 -5.70 8.64
N SER A 38 -2.16 -6.93 8.15
CA SER A 38 -1.92 -7.21 6.73
C SER A 38 -3.02 -6.60 5.85
N GLY A 39 -4.30 -6.77 6.23
CA GLY A 39 -5.43 -6.14 5.53
C GLY A 39 -5.38 -4.62 5.54
N ALA A 40 -4.95 -3.99 6.64
CA ALA A 40 -4.75 -2.54 6.72
C ALA A 40 -3.63 -2.06 5.77
N SER A 41 -2.56 -2.85 5.64
CA SER A 41 -1.45 -2.55 4.72
C SER A 41 -1.90 -2.64 3.26
N ASP A 42 -2.68 -3.66 2.92
CA ASP A 42 -3.24 -3.84 1.58
C ASP A 42 -4.22 -2.69 1.23
N ALA A 43 -5.07 -2.28 2.17
CA ALA A 43 -5.98 -1.14 1.99
C ALA A 43 -5.22 0.18 1.76
N LYS A 44 -4.13 0.38 2.50
CA LYS A 44 -3.24 1.54 2.33
C LYS A 44 -2.65 1.57 0.91
N ILE A 45 -2.12 0.44 0.43
CA ILE A 45 -1.53 0.33 -0.91
C ILE A 45 -2.57 0.62 -1.99
N LYS A 46 -3.78 0.04 -1.89
CA LYS A 46 -4.88 0.31 -2.83
C LYS A 46 -5.27 1.78 -2.87
N SER A 47 -5.37 2.43 -1.71
CA SER A 47 -5.70 3.87 -1.59
C SER A 47 -4.61 4.76 -2.20
N GLN A 48 -3.34 4.44 -1.96
CA GLN A 48 -2.22 5.18 -2.52
C GLN A 48 -2.17 5.05 -4.05
N LEU A 49 -2.34 3.83 -4.59
CA LEU A 49 -2.40 3.62 -6.05
C LEU A 49 -3.61 4.32 -6.69
N ALA A 50 -4.76 4.36 -6.02
CA ALA A 50 -5.92 5.14 -6.49
C ALA A 50 -5.64 6.66 -6.51
N SER A 51 -4.97 7.17 -5.47
CA SER A 51 -4.57 8.58 -5.36
C SER A 51 -3.53 8.96 -6.42
N MET A 52 -2.60 8.05 -6.72
CA MET A 52 -1.66 8.21 -7.83
C MET A 52 -2.36 8.36 -9.16
N ARG A 53 -3.34 7.51 -9.45
CA ARG A 53 -4.11 7.58 -10.70
C ARG A 53 -4.79 8.92 -10.86
N ALA A 54 -5.45 9.42 -9.81
CA ALA A 54 -6.13 10.71 -9.85
C ALA A 54 -5.15 11.86 -10.15
N GLN A 55 -3.95 11.81 -9.59
CA GLN A 55 -2.93 12.83 -9.83
C GLN A 55 -2.27 12.71 -11.19
N ALA A 56 -2.09 11.48 -11.67
CA ALA A 56 -1.63 11.23 -13.02
C ALA A 56 -2.62 11.85 -14.03
N GLU A 57 -3.92 11.68 -13.82
CA GLU A 57 -4.95 12.31 -14.66
C GLU A 57 -4.84 13.85 -14.67
N LEU A 58 -4.75 14.46 -13.48
CA LEU A 58 -4.59 15.92 -13.35
C LEU A 58 -3.32 16.42 -14.05
N TYR A 59 -2.23 15.67 -13.93
CA TYR A 59 -0.96 16.03 -14.55
C TYR A 59 -0.99 15.92 -16.09
N THR A 60 -1.65 14.91 -16.64
CA THR A 60 -1.87 14.83 -18.09
C THR A 60 -2.84 15.89 -18.61
N GLY A 61 -3.82 16.29 -17.80
CA GLY A 61 -4.77 17.35 -18.14
C GLY A 61 -4.14 18.73 -18.31
N THR A 62 -2.97 18.98 -17.70
CA THR A 62 -2.21 20.23 -17.85
C THR A 62 -1.16 20.19 -18.96
N GLY A 63 -1.10 19.10 -19.74
CA GLY A 63 -0.09 18.88 -20.78
C GLY A 63 1.21 18.27 -20.27
N GLY A 64 1.24 17.81 -19.01
CA GLY A 64 2.34 17.07 -18.45
C GLY A 64 2.54 15.71 -19.13
N VAL A 65 3.80 15.30 -19.28
CA VAL A 65 4.17 14.01 -19.87
C VAL A 65 4.90 13.18 -18.84
N PHE A 66 4.51 11.91 -18.71
CA PHE A 66 5.24 10.97 -17.87
C PHE A 66 6.51 10.52 -18.57
N GLY A 67 7.66 10.85 -17.99
CA GLY A 67 8.93 10.26 -18.41
C GLY A 67 9.00 8.78 -18.07
N VAL A 68 9.66 8.00 -18.93
CA VAL A 68 10.15 6.64 -18.61
C VAL A 68 11.35 6.77 -17.67
N ALA A 69 11.14 7.32 -16.48
CA ALA A 69 12.02 7.02 -15.37
C ALA A 69 11.59 5.62 -14.91
N ALA A 70 12.29 4.62 -15.45
CA ALA A 70 12.09 3.22 -15.14
C ALA A 70 11.97 3.06 -13.62
N CYS A 71 10.91 2.38 -13.19
CA CYS A 71 10.65 2.05 -11.80
C CYS A 71 11.94 1.74 -11.05
N ALA A 72 12.41 2.71 -10.26
CA ALA A 72 13.69 2.57 -9.62
C ALA A 72 13.57 1.46 -8.57
N THR A 73 14.35 0.41 -8.76
CA THR A 73 14.60 -0.64 -7.75
C THR A 73 15.21 -0.09 -6.46
N THR A 74 15.54 1.21 -6.43
CA THR A 74 16.05 1.95 -5.28
C THR A 74 15.32 3.28 -5.21
N ALA A 75 14.84 3.64 -4.02
CA ALA A 75 14.03 4.83 -3.73
C ALA A 75 14.36 6.05 -4.62
N GLY A 76 13.39 6.47 -5.42
CA GLY A 76 13.50 7.68 -6.21
C GLY A 76 12.67 7.60 -7.48
N THR A 77 11.66 8.44 -7.54
CA THR A 77 11.06 8.99 -8.76
C THR A 77 10.33 8.00 -9.69
N LEU A 78 9.16 7.53 -9.22
CA LEU A 78 8.05 7.41 -10.16
C LEU A 78 7.69 8.83 -10.59
N PHE A 79 7.98 9.13 -11.85
CA PHE A 79 7.84 10.46 -12.47
C PHE A 79 8.90 11.46 -11.99
N GLU A 80 10.07 11.46 -12.63
CA GLU A 80 10.91 12.66 -12.65
C GLU A 80 10.22 13.75 -13.46
N VAL A 81 9.39 14.53 -12.77
CA VAL A 81 9.09 15.89 -13.17
C VAL A 81 9.32 16.71 -11.92
N ALA A 82 10.37 17.53 -11.97
CA ALA A 82 10.77 18.48 -10.94
C ALA A 82 9.58 18.96 -10.09
N ASN A 83 9.60 18.60 -8.80
CA ASN A 83 8.79 19.20 -7.73
C ASN A 83 7.27 19.26 -7.98
N ASN A 84 6.62 18.13 -8.21
CA ASN A 84 5.16 18.03 -8.07
C ASN A 84 4.83 16.92 -7.07
N GLY A 85 3.94 17.18 -6.11
CA GLY A 85 3.71 16.41 -4.87
C GLY A 85 3.45 14.90 -4.96
N LEU A 86 3.44 14.28 -6.15
CA LEU A 86 3.26 12.83 -6.33
C LEU A 86 4.32 11.99 -5.60
N GLY A 87 5.60 12.42 -5.60
CA GLY A 87 6.67 11.72 -4.89
C GLY A 87 6.41 11.58 -3.38
N ASN A 88 5.72 12.55 -2.77
CA ASN A 88 5.38 12.53 -1.35
C ASN A 88 4.25 11.55 -1.01
N LEU A 89 3.35 11.24 -1.95
CA LEU A 89 2.24 10.31 -1.69
C LEU A 89 2.66 8.85 -1.74
N LEU A 90 3.77 8.55 -2.41
CA LEU A 90 4.39 7.24 -2.45
C LEU A 90 5.49 7.04 -1.42
N SER A 91 5.92 8.09 -0.73
CA SER A 91 7.00 8.04 0.28
C SER A 91 6.78 7.03 1.42
N GLY A 92 5.56 6.47 1.54
CA GLY A 92 5.19 5.43 2.50
C GLY A 92 4.97 4.02 1.93
N ILE A 93 5.30 3.75 0.65
CA ILE A 93 5.27 2.41 0.03
C ILE A 93 6.70 1.96 -0.25
N THR A 94 7.08 0.80 0.28
CA THR A 94 8.40 0.19 -0.01
C THR A 94 8.49 -0.22 -1.48
N LEU A 95 9.35 0.46 -2.25
CA LEU A 95 9.42 0.31 -3.72
C LEU A 95 9.91 -1.07 -4.22
N SER A 96 10.54 -1.93 -3.40
CA SER A 96 10.82 -3.32 -3.82
C SER A 96 9.55 -4.14 -4.07
N THR A 97 8.42 -3.60 -3.60
CA THR A 97 7.08 -4.15 -3.67
C THR A 97 6.27 -3.50 -4.79
N THR A 98 6.86 -2.61 -5.60
CA THR A 98 6.15 -1.81 -6.61
C THR A 98 6.83 -1.92 -7.97
N ARG A 99 6.07 -2.06 -9.05
CA ARG A 99 6.53 -1.96 -10.44
C ARG A 99 5.65 -0.99 -11.21
N CYS A 100 6.17 -0.44 -12.29
CA CYS A 100 5.49 0.53 -13.14
C CYS A 100 6.08 0.51 -14.55
N ALA A 101 5.28 0.95 -15.52
CA ALA A 101 5.71 1.22 -16.88
C ALA A 101 5.00 2.46 -17.41
N ALA A 102 5.70 3.19 -18.27
CA ALA A 102 5.17 4.30 -19.06
C ALA A 102 5.60 4.13 -20.52
N ALA A 103 4.81 4.63 -21.46
CA ALA A 103 5.21 4.65 -22.87
C ALA A 103 6.37 5.64 -23.06
N ALA A 104 7.50 5.20 -23.64
CA ALA A 104 8.56 6.13 -24.04
C ALA A 104 8.16 6.87 -25.33
N GLY A 105 8.30 8.21 -25.34
CA GLY A 105 8.53 8.98 -26.55
C GLY A 105 7.36 9.25 -27.50
N LYS A 106 6.18 9.71 -27.04
CA LYS A 106 5.21 10.35 -27.96
C LYS A 106 4.65 11.67 -27.41
N PRO A 107 4.73 12.78 -28.18
CA PRO A 107 4.12 14.05 -27.84
C PRO A 107 2.69 14.08 -28.40
N SER A 108 1.70 13.58 -27.67
CA SER A 108 0.27 13.97 -27.80
C SER A 108 -0.60 13.12 -26.87
N GLY A 109 -1.39 13.79 -26.03
CA GLY A 109 -2.51 13.29 -25.20
C GLY A 109 -2.58 11.80 -24.86
N GLY A 110 -2.30 11.43 -23.61
CA GLY A 110 -2.63 10.08 -23.10
C GLY A 110 -1.47 9.07 -23.19
N ALA A 111 -0.31 9.42 -22.62
CA ALA A 111 0.77 8.45 -22.43
C ALA A 111 0.31 7.34 -21.49
N ALA A 112 0.05 6.15 -22.05
CA ALA A 112 -0.39 5.01 -21.28
C ALA A 112 0.67 4.63 -20.24
N TRP A 113 0.22 4.48 -18.99
CA TRP A 113 1.03 4.10 -17.83
C TRP A 113 0.31 3.04 -17.00
N ALA A 114 1.09 2.24 -16.29
CA ALA A 114 0.62 1.27 -15.30
C ALA A 114 1.52 1.30 -14.08
N ALA A 115 0.94 1.06 -12.90
CA ALA A 115 1.64 0.87 -11.64
C ALA A 115 1.01 -0.30 -10.88
N ALA A 116 1.84 -1.18 -10.34
CA ALA A 116 1.41 -2.34 -9.57
C ALA A 116 2.22 -2.45 -8.29
N ALA A 117 1.57 -2.84 -7.18
CA ALA A 117 2.25 -3.10 -5.92
C ALA A 117 1.84 -4.46 -5.34
N GLN A 118 2.72 -5.15 -4.59
CA GLN A 118 2.31 -6.36 -3.88
C GLN A 118 1.37 -6.03 -2.75
N ILE A 119 0.44 -6.94 -2.58
CA ILE A 119 -0.46 -7.03 -1.44
C ILE A 119 -0.34 -8.45 -0.88
N THR A 120 -0.90 -8.69 0.29
CA THR A 120 -0.93 -10.02 0.88
C THR A 120 -1.59 -11.01 -0.10
N GLY A 121 -0.82 -11.99 -0.60
CA GLY A 121 -1.32 -13.01 -1.52
C GLY A 121 -1.34 -12.65 -3.01
N GLY A 122 -0.78 -11.51 -3.44
CA GLY A 122 -0.73 -11.17 -4.87
C GLY A 122 -0.20 -9.76 -5.16
N ALA A 123 -0.72 -9.14 -6.23
CA ALA A 123 -0.44 -7.74 -6.56
C ALA A 123 -1.74 -6.98 -6.86
N TRP A 124 -1.71 -5.67 -6.69
CA TRP A 124 -2.75 -4.75 -7.12
C TRP A 124 -2.21 -3.82 -8.20
N CYS A 125 -2.84 -3.79 -9.37
CA CYS A 125 -2.43 -2.95 -10.49
C CYS A 125 -3.44 -1.84 -10.74
N VAL A 126 -2.95 -0.66 -11.14
CA VAL A 126 -3.74 0.47 -11.65
C VAL A 126 -3.11 0.97 -12.94
N ASP A 127 -3.94 1.44 -13.88
CA ASP A 127 -3.45 2.02 -15.13
C ASP A 127 -4.19 3.28 -15.58
N SER A 128 -3.63 3.89 -16.62
CA SER A 128 -4.15 5.04 -17.36
C SER A 128 -5.52 4.85 -18.02
N THR A 129 -6.02 3.62 -18.12
CA THR A 129 -7.37 3.33 -18.65
C THR A 129 -8.43 3.23 -17.55
N TYR A 130 -8.09 3.74 -16.36
CA TYR A 130 -8.90 3.68 -15.15
C TYR A 130 -9.17 2.26 -14.63
N TRP A 131 -8.44 1.26 -15.12
CA TRP A 131 -8.54 -0.10 -14.62
C TRP A 131 -7.83 -0.23 -13.27
N SER A 132 -8.43 -0.97 -12.34
CA SER A 132 -7.80 -1.33 -11.07
C SER A 132 -8.27 -2.71 -10.61
N SER A 133 -7.37 -3.68 -10.50
CA SER A 133 -7.71 -5.04 -10.07
C SER A 133 -6.47 -5.80 -9.59
N ASP A 134 -6.71 -6.90 -8.87
CA ASP A 134 -5.75 -7.96 -8.56
C ASP A 134 -5.50 -8.91 -9.74
N LYS A 135 -6.16 -8.68 -10.87
CA LYS A 135 -6.03 -9.43 -12.12
C LYS A 135 -5.61 -8.52 -13.25
N ASN A 136 -4.94 -9.10 -14.23
CA ASN A 136 -4.73 -8.45 -15.51
C ASN A 136 -6.05 -8.28 -16.27
N LYS A 137 -6.03 -7.47 -17.32
CA LYS A 137 -7.20 -7.23 -18.18
C LYS A 137 -7.74 -8.50 -18.84
N SER A 138 -6.91 -9.52 -19.01
CA SER A 138 -7.28 -10.85 -19.52
C SER A 138 -7.90 -11.77 -18.45
N GLY A 139 -8.06 -11.31 -17.22
CA GLY A 139 -8.65 -12.06 -16.11
C GLY A 139 -7.68 -12.97 -15.34
N THR A 140 -6.40 -12.99 -15.71
CA THR A 140 -5.34 -13.74 -15.03
C THR A 140 -4.96 -13.04 -13.73
N ALA A 141 -5.01 -13.75 -12.60
CA ALA A 141 -4.57 -13.22 -11.32
C ALA A 141 -3.07 -12.90 -11.32
N TYR A 142 -2.69 -11.78 -10.73
CA TYR A 142 -1.29 -11.49 -10.47
C TYR A 142 -0.75 -12.47 -9.43
N THR A 143 0.38 -13.10 -9.72
CA THR A 143 1.00 -14.05 -8.80
C THR A 143 1.58 -13.32 -7.58
N THR A 144 1.95 -14.09 -6.54
CA THR A 144 2.58 -13.60 -5.30
C THR A 144 3.96 -12.97 -5.51
N THR A 145 4.41 -12.84 -6.74
CA THR A 145 5.63 -12.14 -7.14
C THR A 145 5.27 -11.26 -8.33
N LEU A 146 5.65 -9.98 -8.32
CA LEU A 146 5.45 -8.97 -9.38
C LEU A 146 6.10 -9.31 -10.75
N THR A 147 6.30 -10.58 -11.06
CA THR A 147 7.01 -11.04 -12.25
C THR A 147 6.21 -10.89 -13.54
N THR A 148 4.88 -10.73 -13.49
CA THR A 148 4.04 -10.63 -14.71
C THR A 148 3.15 -9.40 -14.81
N ALA A 149 2.92 -8.63 -13.74
CA ALA A 149 1.92 -7.55 -13.80
C ALA A 149 2.24 -6.44 -14.81
N ILE A 150 3.52 -6.32 -15.19
CA ILE A 150 4.05 -5.35 -16.15
C ILE A 150 5.24 -6.01 -16.88
N ALA A 151 5.11 -7.29 -17.24
CA ALA A 151 6.18 -7.97 -17.96
C ALA A 151 6.27 -7.43 -19.40
N ALA A 152 7.45 -6.93 -19.76
CA ALA A 152 7.88 -6.60 -21.11
C ALA A 152 7.20 -5.40 -21.82
N GLY A 153 7.16 -4.23 -21.17
CA GLY A 153 6.89 -2.97 -21.88
C GLY A 153 5.43 -2.65 -22.18
N GLY A 154 4.49 -3.40 -21.56
CA GLY A 154 3.08 -3.05 -21.56
C GLY A 154 2.81 -1.77 -20.76
N THR A 155 2.04 -0.86 -21.35
CA THR A 155 1.68 0.44 -20.77
C THR A 155 0.37 0.42 -19.98
N THR A 156 -0.18 -0.78 -19.75
CA THR A 156 -1.44 -1.04 -19.03
C THR A 156 -1.32 -2.33 -18.23
N CYS A 157 -2.30 -2.59 -17.35
CA CYS A 157 -2.37 -3.78 -16.48
C CYS A 157 -2.69 -5.09 -17.25
N LEU A 158 -2.03 -5.35 -18.38
CA LEU A 158 -2.25 -6.51 -19.29
C LEU A 158 -1.39 -7.72 -18.94
#